data_AF-A0A355GB32-F1
#
_entry.id   AF-A0A355GB32-F1
#
_cell.length_a   1.000
_cell.length_b   1.000
_cell.length_c   1.000
_cell.angle_alpha   90.00
_cell.angle_beta   90.00
_cell.angle_gamma   90.00
#
_symmetry.space_group_name_H-M   'P 1'
#
loop_
_entity.id
_entity.type
_entity.pdbx_description
1 polymer ?
#
loop_
_entity_poly.entity_id
_entity_poly.type
_entity_poly.pdbx_seq_one_letter_code
_entity_poly.pdbx_strand_id
1 'polypeptide(L)'
;QELLVGPSIPPQAREQVVRILKNNPLVEDVIDLRSRILSIDNYRIKADLSFNSSELSKRLKKKALAAYPEIKSEQDFELFCQNYTEDVLNMLAEEIDKIEAEIQRQIPEAQHLDLEAN
;
A
#
# COMPACT_ATOMS: atom_id res chain seq x y z
N GLN A 1 -7.65 0.24 -20.32
CA GLN A 1 -8.09 -0.92 -19.53
C GLN A 1 -7.36 -2.15 -20.05
N GLU A 2 -6.38 -2.67 -19.31
CA GLU A 2 -5.87 -4.02 -19.58
C GLU A 2 -6.97 -5.03 -19.20
N LEU A 3 -7.49 -5.76 -20.18
CA LEU A 3 -8.35 -6.91 -19.93
C LEU A 3 -7.47 -8.05 -19.41
N LEU A 4 -7.70 -8.46 -18.16
CA LEU A 4 -7.10 -9.68 -17.62
C LEU A 4 -7.80 -10.89 -18.26
N VAL A 5 -7.28 -11.34 -19.40
CA VAL A 5 -7.73 -12.57 -20.07
C VAL A 5 -6.95 -13.75 -19.46
N GLY A 6 -7.66 -14.77 -18.96
CA GLY A 6 -7.10 -15.98 -18.35
C GLY A 6 -7.86 -16.44 -17.10
N PRO A 7 -7.56 -17.66 -16.58
CA PRO A 7 -8.19 -18.14 -15.35
C PRO A 7 -7.70 -17.35 -14.14
N SER A 8 -8.62 -17.07 -13.21
CA SER A 8 -8.30 -16.50 -11.90
C SER A 8 -7.37 -17.40 -11.10
N ILE A 9 -6.61 -16.82 -10.15
CA ILE A 9 -5.79 -17.60 -9.21
C ILE A 9 -6.68 -18.51 -8.34
N PRO A 10 -6.11 -19.57 -7.72
CA PRO A 10 -6.87 -20.44 -6.82
C PRO A 10 -7.59 -19.66 -5.72
N PRO A 11 -8.82 -20.04 -5.34
CA PRO A 11 -9.59 -19.33 -4.31
C PRO A 11 -8.83 -19.18 -2.99
N GLN A 12 -8.07 -20.20 -2.59
CA GLN A 12 -7.27 -20.17 -1.36
C GLN A 12 -6.19 -19.08 -1.40
N ALA A 13 -5.49 -18.94 -2.54
CA ALA A 13 -4.49 -17.89 -2.74
C ALA A 13 -5.16 -16.51 -2.71
N ARG A 14 -6.32 -16.35 -3.37
CA ARG A 14 -7.08 -15.09 -3.34
C ARG A 14 -7.53 -14.72 -1.92
N GLU A 15 -8.06 -15.67 -1.16
CA GLU A 15 -8.46 -15.46 0.23
C GLU A 15 -7.28 -15.07 1.13
N GLN A 16 -6.10 -15.65 0.88
CA GLN A 16 -4.88 -15.32 1.59
C GLN A 16 -4.41 -13.89 1.28
N VAL A 17 -4.45 -13.44 0.02
CA VAL A 17 -4.21 -12.03 -0.35
C VAL A 17 -5.16 -11.11 0.39
N VAL A 18 -6.47 -11.37 0.34
CA VAL A 18 -7.48 -10.54 1.02
C VAL A 18 -7.22 -10.47 2.52
N ARG A 19 -6.81 -11.58 3.13
CA ARG A 19 -6.47 -11.63 4.56
C ARG A 19 -5.26 -10.77 4.90
N ILE A 20 -4.19 -10.85 4.09
CA ILE A 20 -2.99 -10.02 4.28
C ILE A 20 -3.36 -8.53 4.20
N LEU A 21 -4.12 -8.14 3.18
CA LEU A 21 -4.59 -6.77 3.00
C LEU A 21 -5.41 -6.29 4.19
N LYS A 22 -6.44 -7.04 4.59
CA LYS A 22 -7.34 -6.65 5.70
C LYS A 22 -6.72 -6.68 7.09
N ASN A 23 -5.62 -7.42 7.27
CA ASN A 23 -4.88 -7.45 8.53
C ASN A 23 -3.88 -6.28 8.64
N ASN A 24 -3.64 -5.54 7.56
CA ASN A 24 -2.80 -4.37 7.61
C ASN A 24 -3.59 -3.17 8.16
N PRO A 25 -3.17 -2.55 9.28
CA PRO A 25 -3.92 -1.46 9.90
C PRO A 25 -3.93 -0.16 9.08
N LEU A 26 -3.05 -0.01 8.10
CA LEU A 26 -3.07 1.13 7.18
C LEU A 26 -4.04 0.94 6.00
N VAL A 27 -4.47 -0.28 5.71
CA VAL A 27 -5.48 -0.53 4.68
C VAL A 27 -6.87 -0.32 5.29
N GLU A 28 -7.61 0.64 4.76
CA GLU A 28 -8.99 0.91 5.17
C GLU A 28 -9.94 -0.05 4.43
N ASP A 29 -9.88 -0.07 3.10
CA ASP A 29 -10.67 -0.98 2.26
C ASP A 29 -9.86 -1.55 1.09
N VAL A 30 -10.28 -2.72 0.64
CA VAL A 30 -9.90 -3.30 -0.65
C VAL A 30 -11.01 -2.96 -1.65
N ILE A 31 -10.79 -1.94 -2.47
CA ILE A 31 -11.79 -1.39 -3.40
C ILE A 31 -12.00 -2.34 -4.58
N ASP A 32 -10.90 -2.82 -5.15
CA ASP A 32 -10.91 -3.83 -6.19
C ASP A 32 -9.75 -4.81 -6.00
N LEU A 33 -9.97 -6.06 -6.38
CA LEU A 33 -8.94 -7.10 -6.37
C LEU A 33 -9.14 -7.99 -7.58
N ARG A 34 -8.21 -7.87 -8.52
CA ARG A 34 -8.17 -8.65 -9.75
C ARG A 34 -6.94 -9.53 -9.77
N SER A 35 -7.07 -10.74 -10.31
CA SER A 35 -5.97 -11.69 -10.36
C SER A 35 -6.10 -12.65 -11.53
N ARG A 36 -4.96 -13.18 -11.99
CA ARG A 36 -4.91 -14.21 -13.03
C ARG A 36 -3.66 -15.06 -12.93
N ILE A 37 -3.74 -16.28 -13.46
CA ILE A 37 -2.62 -17.18 -13.65
C ILE A 37 -1.95 -16.85 -14.99
N LEU A 38 -0.64 -16.56 -14.98
CA LEU A 38 0.20 -16.43 -16.17
C LEU A 38 0.87 -17.76 -16.53
N SER A 39 1.30 -18.53 -15.53
CA SER A 39 1.79 -19.90 -15.64
C SER A 39 1.62 -20.63 -14.30
N ILE A 40 1.98 -21.92 -14.23
CA ILE A 40 1.83 -22.76 -13.03
C ILE A 40 2.40 -22.10 -11.77
N ASP A 41 3.55 -21.42 -11.89
CA ASP A 41 4.25 -20.77 -10.77
C ASP A 41 4.23 -19.24 -10.87
N ASN A 42 3.30 -18.66 -11.65
CA ASN A 42 3.32 -17.23 -11.93
C ASN A 42 1.92 -16.64 -11.98
N TYR A 43 1.58 -15.85 -10.97
CA TYR A 43 0.34 -15.12 -10.81
C TYR A 43 0.59 -13.62 -10.97
N ARG A 44 -0.40 -12.94 -11.54
CA ARG A 44 -0.51 -11.49 -11.50
C ARG A 44 -1.69 -11.10 -10.64
N ILE A 45 -1.47 -10.21 -9.69
CA ILE A 45 -2.48 -9.65 -8.80
C ILE A 45 -2.41 -8.14 -8.91
N LYS A 46 -3.56 -7.50 -9.08
CA LYS A 46 -3.74 -6.06 -8.97
C LYS A 46 -4.76 -5.76 -7.87
N ALA A 47 -4.48 -4.80 -7.01
CA ALA A 47 -5.45 -4.36 -6.01
C ALA A 47 -5.48 -2.83 -5.90
N ASP A 48 -6.68 -2.29 -5.85
CA ASP A 48 -6.92 -0.87 -5.61
C ASP A 48 -7.34 -0.74 -4.15
N LEU A 49 -6.60 0.04 -3.37
CA LEU A 49 -6.72 0.14 -1.91
C LEU A 49 -7.04 1.56 -1.49
N SER A 50 -7.85 1.72 -0.44
CA SER A 50 -7.91 2.96 0.33
C SER A 50 -7.10 2.83 1.61
N PHE A 51 -6.56 3.94 2.10
CA PHE A 51 -5.68 3.96 3.27
C PHE A 51 -6.28 4.74 4.44
N ASN A 52 -6.07 4.22 5.65
CA ASN A 52 -6.55 4.84 6.87
C ASN A 52 -5.70 6.08 7.22
N SER A 53 -6.25 7.26 6.92
CA SER A 53 -5.57 8.54 7.16
C SER A 53 -5.28 8.82 8.64
N SER A 54 -6.10 8.31 9.56
CA SER A 54 -5.90 8.46 11.01
C SER A 54 -4.70 7.64 11.47
N GLU A 55 -4.57 6.39 11.01
CA GLU A 55 -3.42 5.55 11.29
C GLU A 55 -2.13 6.10 10.66
N LEU A 56 -2.22 6.59 9.42
CA LEU A 56 -1.09 7.23 8.75
C LEU A 56 -0.60 8.48 9.52
N SER A 57 -1.54 9.33 9.95
CA SER A 57 -1.26 10.50 10.77
C SER A 57 -0.61 10.12 12.11
N LYS A 58 -1.08 9.06 12.79
CA LYS A 58 -0.46 8.57 14.03
C LYS A 58 1.00 8.17 13.83
N ARG A 59 1.32 7.48 12.73
CA ARG A 59 2.70 7.04 12.42
C ARG A 59 3.62 8.24 12.15
N LEU A 60 3.12 9.27 11.49
CA LEU A 60 3.88 10.49 11.15
C LEU A 60 3.93 11.52 12.28
N LYS A 61 3.03 11.43 13.27
CA LYS A 61 2.88 12.39 14.36
C LYS A 61 4.20 12.72 15.06
N LYS A 62 5.04 11.71 15.34
CA LYS A 62 6.32 11.93 16.03
C LYS A 62 7.24 12.86 15.23
N LYS A 63 7.32 12.67 13.91
CA LYS A 63 8.15 13.49 13.03
C LYS A 63 7.59 14.91 12.89
N ALA A 64 6.27 15.03 12.72
CA ALA A 64 5.61 16.34 12.67
C ALA A 64 5.81 17.15 13.97
N LEU A 65 5.63 16.52 15.13
CA LEU A 65 5.84 17.18 16.43
C LEU A 65 7.29 17.61 16.64
N ALA A 66 8.26 16.86 16.11
CA ALA A 66 9.67 17.24 16.18
C ALA A 66 10.00 18.46 15.30
N ALA A 67 9.31 18.62 14.16
CA ALA A 67 9.48 19.77 13.28
C ALA A 67 8.74 21.02 13.76
N TYR A 68 7.67 20.87 14.54
CA TYR A 68 6.81 21.98 14.98
C TYR A 68 7.55 23.16 15.64
N PRO A 69 8.52 22.97 16.55
CA PRO A 69 9.26 24.09 17.16
C PRO A 69 10.16 24.87 16.19
N GLU A 70 10.47 24.29 15.02
CA GLU A 70 11.32 24.91 14.00
C GLU A 70 10.55 25.81 13.04
N ILE A 71 9.21 25.76 13.06
CA ILE A 71 8.36 26.61 12.22
C ILE A 71 8.25 28.00 12.87
N LYS A 72 9.11 28.93 12.45
CA LYS A 72 9.21 30.29 13.02
C LYS A 72 8.79 31.37 12.03
N SER A 73 8.61 31.02 10.77
CA SER A 73 8.25 31.90 9.66
C SER A 73 7.36 31.19 8.65
N GLU A 74 6.79 31.96 7.73
CA GLU A 74 6.05 31.43 6.57
C GLU A 74 6.94 30.51 5.70
N GLN A 75 8.21 30.87 5.52
CA GLN A 75 9.17 30.05 4.77
C GLN A 75 9.43 28.70 5.45
N ASP A 76 9.55 28.68 6.79
CA ASP A 76 9.71 27.43 7.54
C ASP A 76 8.44 26.57 7.45
N PHE A 77 7.28 27.20 7.42
CA PHE A 77 5.99 26.51 7.25
C PHE A 77 5.85 25.89 5.87
N GLU A 78 6.25 26.60 4.80
CA GLU A 78 6.28 26.07 3.44
C GLU A 78 7.21 24.85 3.35
N LEU A 79 8.41 24.95 3.93
CA LEU A 79 9.37 23.85 3.97
C LEU A 79 8.84 22.65 4.77
N PHE A 80 8.19 22.89 5.91
CA PHE A 80 7.52 21.85 6.67
C PHE A 80 6.45 21.15 5.84
N CYS A 81 5.59 21.89 5.13
CA CYS A 81 4.55 21.32 4.28
C CYS A 81 5.13 20.42 3.18
N GLN A 82 6.22 20.84 2.54
CA GLN A 82 6.92 20.05 1.53
C GLN A 82 7.45 18.74 2.12
N ASN A 83 8.22 18.83 3.20
CA ASN A 83 8.82 17.66 3.85
C ASN A 83 7.76 16.69 4.40
N TYR A 84 6.71 17.22 5.03
CA TYR A 84 5.63 16.39 5.58
C TYR A 84 4.84 15.68 4.48
N THR A 85 4.65 16.34 3.33
CA THR A 85 4.00 15.70 2.17
C THR A 85 4.86 14.58 1.59
N GLU A 86 6.17 14.80 1.48
CA GLU A 86 7.11 13.75 1.07
C GLU A 86 7.09 12.56 2.04
N ASP A 87 7.01 12.83 3.35
CA ASP A 87 6.91 11.78 4.37
C ASP A 87 5.63 10.94 4.26
N VAL A 88 4.51 11.59 3.92
CA VAL A 88 3.24 10.90 3.64
C VAL A 88 3.39 9.96 2.46
N LEU A 89 3.95 10.44 1.34
CA LEU A 89 4.13 9.64 0.13
C LEU A 89 5.09 8.47 0.37
N ASN A 90 6.22 8.71 1.04
CA ASN A 90 7.21 7.70 1.36
C ASN A 90 6.64 6.62 2.30
N MET A 91 5.91 7.02 3.35
CA MET A 91 5.27 6.06 4.26
C MET A 91 4.25 5.16 3.55
N LEU A 92 3.47 5.71 2.61
CA LEU A 92 2.54 4.92 1.81
C LEU A 92 3.26 3.95 0.88
N ALA A 93 4.29 4.42 0.15
CA ALA A 93 5.10 3.58 -0.73
C ALA A 93 5.77 2.42 0.04
N GLU A 94 6.42 2.73 1.17
CA GLU A 94 7.03 1.71 2.02
C GLU A 94 6.02 0.70 2.58
N GLU A 95 4.79 1.13 2.87
CA GLU A 95 3.76 0.21 3.36
C GLU A 95 3.27 -0.71 2.24
N ILE A 96 3.07 -0.18 1.03
CA ILE A 96 2.75 -0.97 -0.15
C ILE A 96 3.83 -2.03 -0.40
N ASP A 97 5.10 -1.64 -0.40
CA ASP A 97 6.23 -2.58 -0.58
C ASP A 97 6.22 -3.69 0.48
N LYS A 98 5.90 -3.36 1.75
CA LYS A 98 5.79 -4.34 2.84
C LYS A 98 4.64 -5.32 2.62
N ILE A 99 3.49 -4.82 2.16
CA ILE A 99 2.32 -5.66 1.85
C ILE A 99 2.66 -6.58 0.68
N GLU A 100 3.29 -6.06 -0.38
CA GLU A 100 3.69 -6.85 -1.54
C GLU A 100 4.69 -7.95 -1.17
N ALA A 101 5.72 -7.60 -0.40
CA ALA A 101 6.69 -8.56 0.12
C ALA A 101 6.02 -9.65 0.97
N GLU A 102 5.03 -9.29 1.80
CA GLU A 102 4.29 -10.24 2.61
C GLU A 102 3.41 -11.18 1.77
N ILE A 103 2.74 -10.65 0.74
CA ILE A 103 1.99 -11.46 -0.23
C ILE A 103 2.93 -12.44 -0.93
N GLN A 104 4.06 -11.97 -1.46
CA GLN A 104 5.00 -12.82 -2.18
C GLN A 104 5.64 -13.89 -1.27
N ARG A 105 5.91 -13.56 0.00
CA ARG A 105 6.43 -14.51 0.99
C ARG A 105 5.44 -15.62 1.29
N GLN A 106 4.15 -15.29 1.36
CA GLN A 106 3.07 -16.21 1.70
C GLN A 106 2.52 -16.98 0.49
N ILE A 107 2.64 -16.40 -0.71
CA ILE A 107 2.15 -16.91 -1.99
C ILE A 107 3.28 -16.73 -3.00
N PRO A 108 4.28 -17.63 -3.02
CA PRO A 108 5.46 -17.50 -3.88
C PRO A 108 5.14 -17.41 -5.38
N GLU A 109 3.99 -17.90 -5.82
CA GLU A 109 3.52 -17.79 -7.20
C GLU A 109 3.12 -16.34 -7.56
N ALA A 110 2.85 -15.47 -6.59
CA ALA A 110 2.53 -14.06 -6.79
C ALA A 110 3.75 -13.23 -7.21
N GLN A 111 4.15 -13.38 -8.47
CA GLN A 111 5.36 -12.77 -9.03
C GLN A 111 5.14 -11.37 -9.61
N HIS A 112 3.88 -11.00 -9.92
CA HIS A 112 3.53 -9.66 -10.40
C HIS A 112 2.47 -9.06 -9.49
N LEU A 113 2.89 -8.18 -8.59
CA LEU A 113 2.02 -7.43 -7.69
C LEU A 113 1.96 -5.98 -8.16
N ASP A 114 0.78 -5.40 -8.03
CA ASP A 114 0.48 -4.02 -8.43
C ASP A 114 -0.59 -3.53 -7.45
N LEU A 115 -0.15 -2.98 -6.33
CA LEU A 115 -1.04 -2.40 -5.31
C LEU A 115 -1.04 -0.88 -5.45
N GLU A 116 -2.20 -0.33 -5.77
CA GLU A 116 -2.37 1.09 -6.00
C GLU A 116 -3.21 1.74 -4.88
N ALA A 117 -2.85 2.97 -4.51
CA ALA A 117 -3.67 3.81 -3.65
C ALA A 117 -4.69 4.59 -4.50
N ASN A 118 -5.96 4.53 -4.12
CA ASN A 118 -7.07 5.26 -4.77
C ASN A 118 -7.45 6.54 -4.01
#